data_AF-A0A955V0T3-F1
#
_entry.id   AF-A0A955V0T3-F1
#
_cell.length_a   1.000
_cell.length_b   1.000
_cell.length_c   1.000
_cell.angle_alpha   90.00
_cell.angle_beta   90.00
_cell.angle_gamma   90.00
#
_symmetry.space_group_name_H-M   'P 1'
#
loop_
_entity.id
_entity.type
_entity.pdbx_description
1 polymer ?
#
loop_
_entity_poly.entity_id
_entity_poly.type
_entity_poly.pdbx_seq_one_letter_code
_entity_poly.pdbx_strand_id
1 'polypeptide(L)'
;FQRAAIREIEIANATPLRGRIEEIEAIPHDVALAQAVGPPSEVLAMIRGWVRPGGLLGIPASGHATPPTSAAGTSAIEVRRYRTPDPDAPGRFEERAVWLSRAT
;
A
#
# COMPACT_ATOMS: atom_id res chain seq x y z
N PHE A 1 9.95 -14.11 -6.42
CA PHE A 1 9.34 -14.41 -5.12
C PHE A 1 7.82 -14.57 -5.22
N GLN A 2 7.03 -13.52 -5.44
CA GLN A 2 5.55 -13.58 -5.46
C GLN A 2 4.95 -14.62 -6.43
N ARG A 3 5.49 -14.73 -7.66
CA ARG A 3 5.07 -15.76 -8.63
C ARG A 3 5.21 -17.20 -8.13
N ALA A 4 6.26 -17.47 -7.35
CA ALA A 4 6.48 -18.81 -6.80
C ALA A 4 5.49 -19.07 -5.66
N ALA A 5 5.34 -18.09 -4.75
CA ALA A 5 4.36 -18.16 -3.67
C ALA A 5 2.93 -18.40 -4.19
N ILE A 6 2.45 -17.62 -5.16
CA ILE A 6 1.11 -17.78 -5.75
C ILE A 6 0.87 -19.21 -6.26
N ARG A 7 1.89 -19.83 -6.88
CA ARG A 7 1.80 -21.21 -7.38
C ARG A 7 1.82 -22.24 -6.27
N GLU A 8 2.65 -22.03 -5.25
CA GLU A 8 2.81 -22.96 -4.12
C GLU A 8 1.55 -23.06 -3.26
N ILE A 9 0.85 -21.94 -3.05
CA ILE A 9 -0.39 -21.88 -2.25
C ILE A 9 -1.66 -21.78 -3.11
N GLU A 10 -1.54 -22.06 -4.41
CA GLU A 10 -2.67 -22.18 -5.36
C GLU A 10 -3.68 -21.02 -5.32
N ILE A 11 -3.21 -19.76 -5.25
CA ILE A 11 -4.12 -18.60 -5.24
C ILE A 11 -4.73 -18.41 -6.64
N ALA A 12 -6.00 -18.77 -6.79
CA ALA A 12 -6.72 -18.69 -8.07
C ALA A 12 -6.95 -17.26 -8.59
N ASN A 13 -7.08 -16.27 -7.69
CA ASN A 13 -7.46 -14.89 -8.02
C ASN A 13 -6.28 -13.91 -7.89
N ALA A 14 -5.07 -14.34 -8.22
CA ALA A 14 -3.88 -13.50 -8.17
C ALA A 14 -3.11 -13.53 -9.49
N THR A 15 -2.91 -12.34 -10.08
CA THR A 15 -2.15 -12.17 -11.32
C THR A 15 -0.87 -11.38 -11.03
N PRO A 16 0.30 -12.03 -11.01
CA PRO A 16 1.56 -11.33 -10.79
C PRO A 16 2.02 -10.64 -12.08
N LEU A 17 2.26 -9.33 -12.02
CA LEU A 17 2.84 -8.55 -13.11
C LEU A 17 4.35 -8.35 -12.86
N ARG A 18 5.16 -8.44 -13.92
CA ARG A 18 6.62 -8.24 -13.85
C ARG A 18 7.01 -6.98 -14.61
N GLY A 19 7.58 -6.01 -13.89
CA GLY A 19 8.07 -4.76 -14.47
C GLY A 19 8.22 -3.68 -13.41
N ARG A 20 8.62 -2.48 -13.84
CA ARG A 20 8.54 -1.26 -13.02
C ARG A 20 7.11 -0.73 -13.05
N ILE A 21 6.66 -0.08 -11.96
CA ILE A 21 5.27 0.38 -11.85
C ILE A 21 4.94 1.45 -12.90
N GLU A 22 5.95 2.20 -13.34
CA GLU A 22 5.88 3.25 -14.35
C GLU A 22 5.85 2.70 -15.78
N GLU A 23 6.29 1.46 -15.98
CA GLU A 23 6.36 0.80 -17.30
C GLU A 23 5.15 -0.10 -17.58
N ILE A 24 4.38 -0.43 -16.55
CA ILE A 24 3.20 -1.28 -16.66
C ILE A 24 1.96 -0.40 -16.81
N GLU A 25 1.13 -0.72 -17.79
CA GLU A 25 -0.19 -0.09 -17.92
C GLU A 25 -1.02 -0.35 -16.66
N ALA A 26 -1.43 0.73 -16.00
CA ALA A 26 -2.19 0.63 -14.76
C ALA A 26 -3.62 0.14 -15.05
N ILE A 27 -4.02 -0.92 -14.35
CA ILE A 27 -5.40 -1.42 -14.35
C ILE A 27 -6.08 -0.88 -13.09
N PRO A 28 -7.12 -0.04 -13.19
CA PRO A 28 -7.76 0.53 -12.01
C PRO A 28 -8.51 -0.51 -11.18
N HIS A 29 -8.24 -0.53 -9.89
CA HIS A 29 -8.91 -1.39 -8.90
C HIS A 29 -9.67 -0.57 -7.85
N ASP A 30 -10.41 -1.25 -6.98
CA ASP A 30 -11.11 -0.62 -5.85
C ASP A 30 -10.14 -0.12 -4.78
N VAL A 31 -9.02 -0.82 -4.60
CA VAL A 31 -8.01 -0.57 -3.58
C VAL A 31 -6.63 -0.80 -4.18
N ALA A 32 -5.69 0.10 -3.88
CA ALA A 32 -4.27 -0.06 -4.16
C ALA A 32 -3.45 0.09 -2.87
N LEU A 33 -2.58 -0.88 -2.61
CA LEU A 33 -1.66 -0.88 -1.46
C LEU A 33 -0.22 -0.80 -1.94
N ALA A 34 0.57 0.07 -1.32
CA ALA A 34 1.99 0.20 -1.60
C ALA A 34 2.81 0.02 -0.32
N GLN A 35 3.61 -1.04 -0.28
CA GLN A 35 4.48 -1.34 0.84
C GLN A 35 5.93 -1.42 0.38
N ALA A 36 6.83 -0.72 1.09
CA ALA A 36 8.28 -0.73 0.82
C ALA A 36 8.66 -0.32 -0.61
N VAL A 37 7.94 0.66 -1.19
CA VAL A 37 8.08 1.04 -2.62
C VAL A 37 9.00 2.26 -2.82
N GLY A 38 9.15 3.14 -1.82
CA GLY A 38 9.96 4.36 -1.93
C GLY A 38 9.51 5.46 -0.95
N PRO A 39 9.92 6.72 -1.19
CA PRO A 39 9.48 7.88 -0.42
C PRO A 39 7.94 8.03 -0.44
N PRO A 40 7.26 8.19 0.71
CA PRO A 40 5.80 8.18 0.78
C PRO A 40 5.08 9.20 -0.14
N SER A 41 5.68 10.37 -0.35
CA SER A 41 5.12 11.44 -1.20
C SER A 41 5.09 11.06 -2.68
N GLU A 42 6.06 10.27 -3.15
CA GLU A 42 6.13 9.79 -4.53
C GLU A 42 5.19 8.60 -4.72
N VAL A 43 5.07 7.75 -3.70
CA VAL A 43 4.28 6.53 -3.74
C VAL A 43 2.79 6.80 -4.01
N LEU A 44 2.19 7.81 -3.36
CA LEU A 44 0.78 8.14 -3.59
C LEU A 44 0.51 8.53 -5.05
N ALA A 45 1.41 9.30 -5.67
CA ALA A 45 1.30 9.68 -7.07
C ALA A 45 1.45 8.46 -8.00
N MET A 46 2.42 7.58 -7.71
CA MET A 46 2.66 6.37 -8.49
C MET A 46 1.45 5.41 -8.49
N ILE A 47 0.84 5.18 -7.32
CA ILE A 47 -0.26 4.21 -7.22
C ILE A 47 -1.63 4.80 -7.55
N ARG A 48 -1.75 6.12 -7.75
CA ARG A 48 -3.04 6.75 -8.07
C ARG A 48 -3.67 6.16 -9.32
N GLY A 49 -2.89 5.91 -10.37
CA GLY A 49 -3.38 5.33 -11.63
C GLY A 49 -3.93 3.90 -11.50
N TRP A 50 -3.56 3.20 -10.43
CA TRP A 50 -3.95 1.82 -10.14
C TRP A 50 -5.28 1.72 -9.37
N VAL A 51 -5.92 2.85 -9.08
CA VAL A 51 -7.18 2.89 -8.36
C VAL A 51 -8.21 3.70 -9.15
N ARG A 52 -9.45 3.21 -9.17
CA ARG A 52 -10.57 3.92 -9.82
C ARG A 52 -10.90 5.23 -9.06
N PRO A 53 -11.54 6.22 -9.70
CA PRO A 53 -12.07 7.39 -8.97
C PRO A 53 -12.93 6.98 -7.76
N GLY A 54 -12.67 7.58 -6.60
CA GLY A 54 -13.28 7.22 -5.32
C GLY A 54 -12.69 5.99 -4.60
N GLY A 55 -11.80 5.24 -5.26
CA GLY A 55 -11.09 4.07 -4.72
C GLY A 55 -10.08 4.42 -3.62
N LEU A 56 -9.67 3.40 -2.87
CA LEU A 56 -8.84 3.56 -1.65
C LEU A 56 -7.36 3.32 -1.92
N LEU A 57 -6.52 4.25 -1.49
CA LEU A 57 -5.07 4.17 -1.54
C LEU A 57 -4.55 3.92 -0.12
N GLY A 58 -3.63 2.96 0.06
CA GLY A 58 -3.09 2.63 1.37
C GLY A 58 -1.58 2.44 1.38
N ILE A 59 -0.90 3.08 2.33
CA ILE A 59 0.54 2.94 2.56
C ILE A 59 0.78 2.51 4.01
N PRO A 60 1.17 1.24 4.25
CA PRO A 60 1.60 0.79 5.57
C PRO A 60 2.89 1.49 6.00
N ALA A 61 2.98 1.88 7.26
CA ALA A 61 4.13 2.57 7.84
C ALA A 61 4.38 2.14 9.30
N SER A 62 5.56 2.48 9.83
CA SER A 62 5.80 2.37 11.27
C SER A 62 4.97 3.41 12.04
N GLY A 63 4.69 3.15 13.32
CA GLY A 63 3.87 4.07 14.14
C GLY A 63 4.44 5.49 14.29
N HIS A 64 5.77 5.62 14.17
CA HIS A 64 6.49 6.89 14.29
C HIS A 64 6.78 7.57 12.94
N ALA A 65 6.38 6.97 11.82
CA ALA A 65 6.63 7.57 10.52
C ALA A 65 5.77 8.83 10.30
N THR A 66 6.39 9.86 9.73
CA THR A 66 5.68 11.08 9.34
C THR A 66 4.80 10.81 8.12
N PRO A 67 3.49 11.08 8.18
CA PRO A 67 2.61 10.94 7.03
C PRO A 67 3.05 11.84 5.87
N PRO A 68 2.92 11.38 4.61
CA PRO A 68 3.15 12.26 3.48
C PRO A 68 2.11 13.39 3.44
N THR A 69 2.39 14.39 2.62
CA THR A 69 1.34 15.31 2.16
C THR A 69 0.48 14.61 1.11
N SER A 70 -0.80 14.96 1.01
CA SER A 70 -1.67 14.47 -0.05
C SER A 70 -1.11 14.82 -1.42
N ALA A 71 -1.18 13.88 -2.36
CA ALA A 71 -0.78 14.11 -3.76
C ALA A 71 -1.93 14.74 -4.55
N ALA A 72 -1.61 15.36 -5.70
CA ALA A 72 -2.63 15.83 -6.63
C ALA A 72 -3.54 14.66 -7.07
N GLY A 73 -4.85 14.91 -7.15
CA GLY A 73 -5.82 13.86 -7.48
C GLY A 73 -6.10 12.88 -6.33
N THR A 74 -5.76 13.24 -5.09
CA THR A 74 -6.08 12.46 -3.89
C THR A 74 -6.70 13.31 -2.79
N SER A 75 -7.51 12.71 -1.93
CA SER A 75 -8.08 13.36 -0.75
C SER A 75 -7.02 13.59 0.33
N ALA A 76 -7.41 14.32 1.39
CA ALA A 76 -6.61 14.40 2.61
C ALA A 76 -6.28 12.99 3.15
N ILE A 77 -5.10 12.86 3.74
CA ILE A 77 -4.61 11.60 4.27
C ILE A 77 -5.19 11.36 5.67
N GLU A 78 -5.85 10.23 5.83
CA GLU A 78 -6.27 9.68 7.11
C GLU A 78 -5.17 8.76 7.66
N VAL A 79 -4.76 8.97 8.91
CA VAL A 79 -3.76 8.11 9.58
C VAL A 79 -4.47 7.18 10.54
N ARG A 80 -4.45 5.88 10.26
CA ARG A 80 -4.94 4.86 11.19
C ARG A 80 -3.78 4.17 11.89
N ARG A 81 -3.73 4.28 13.21
CA ARG A 81 -2.73 3.61 14.04
C ARG A 81 -3.30 2.32 14.61
N TYR A 82 -2.46 1.31 14.68
CA TYR A 82 -2.78 0.00 15.23
C TYR A 82 -1.56 -0.62 15.89
N ARG A 83 -1.75 -1.72 16.62
CA ARG A 83 -0.67 -2.46 17.27
C ARG A 83 -0.58 -3.85 16.68
N THR A 84 0.63 -4.32 16.42
CA THR A 84 0.90 -5.70 16.02
C THR A 84 1.72 -6.38 17.11
N PRO A 85 1.48 -7.66 17.42
CA PRO A 85 2.37 -8.40 18.32
C PRO A 85 3.79 -8.45 17.72
N ASP A 86 4.79 -8.35 18.58
CA ASP A 86 6.19 -8.55 18.21
C ASP A 86 6.46 -10.06 18.09
N PRO A 87 6.83 -10.58 16.91
CA PRO A 87 7.07 -12.01 16.74
C PRO A 87 8.28 -12.51 17.54
N ASP A 88 9.22 -11.63 17.89
CA ASP A 88 10.46 -11.96 18.57
C ASP A 88 10.37 -11.73 20.10
N ALA A 89 9.30 -11.07 20.58
CA ALA A 89 9.11 -10.75 21.99
C ALA A 89 7.64 -10.94 22.44
N PRO A 90 7.29 -12.15 22.94
CA PRO A 90 5.94 -12.43 23.43
C PRO A 90 5.44 -11.42 24.47
N GLY A 91 4.26 -10.86 24.25
CA GLY A 91 3.66 -9.84 25.12
C GLY A 91 4.07 -8.40 24.80
N ARG A 92 5.05 -8.17 23.90
CA ARG A 92 5.37 -6.86 23.35
C ARG A 92 4.52 -6.59 22.11
N PHE A 93 4.12 -5.33 21.96
CA PHE A 93 3.39 -4.84 20.79
C PHE A 93 4.14 -3.68 20.16
N GLU A 94 4.15 -3.67 18.83
CA GLU A 94 4.72 -2.59 18.05
C GLU A 94 3.61 -1.71 17.48
N GLU A 95 3.80 -0.39 17.58
CA GLU A 95 2.89 0.55 16.96
C GLU A 95 3.15 0.62 15.45
N ARG A 96 2.08 0.50 14.68
CA ARG A 96 2.05 0.57 13.22
C ARG A 96 1.04 1.60 12.78
N ALA A 97 1.20 2.10 11.58
CA ALA A 97 0.26 2.99 10.94
C ALA A 97 -0.10 2.48 9.54
N VAL A 98 -1.29 2.84 9.08
CA VAL A 98 -1.63 2.85 7.66
C VAL A 98 -2.12 4.25 7.30
N TRP A 99 -1.50 4.83 6.28
CA TRP A 99 -1.94 6.09 5.70
C TRP A 99 -2.92 5.80 4.58
N LEU A 100 -4.10 6.39 4.67
CA LEU A 100 -5.20 6.16 3.76
C LEU A 100 -5.57 7.44 3.03
N SER A 101 -5.87 7.34 1.74
CA SER A 101 -6.44 8.43 0.95
C SER A 101 -7.40 7.86 -0.09
N ARG A 102 -8.20 8.73 -0.73
CA ARG A 102 -9.08 8.37 -1.85
C ARG A 102 -8.63 9.06 -3.12
N ALA A 103 -8.71 8.37 -4.25
CA ALA A 103 -8.53 9.03 -5.55
C ALA A 103 -9.72 9.94 -5.85
N THR A 104 -9.44 11.18 -6.26
CA THR A 104 -10.42 12.16 -6.72
C THR A 104 -10.45 12.25 -8.24
#